data_AF-A0AAU9KNB5-F1
#
_entry.id   AF-A0AAU9KNB5-F1
#
_cell.length_a   1.000
_cell.length_b   1.000
_cell.length_c   1.000
_cell.angle_alpha   90.00
_cell.angle_beta   90.00
_cell.angle_gamma   90.00
#
_symmetry.space_group_name_H-M   'P 1'
#
loop_
_entity.id
_entity.type
_entity.pdbx_description
1 polymer ?
#
loop_
_entity_poly.entity_id
_entity_poly.type
_entity_poly.pdbx_seq_one_letter_code
_entity_poly.pdbx_strand_id
1 'polypeptide(L)'
;MRVNYWMELLSACMENDIVDAADAMNADPNIDISFQNGAIFWFIIKHNNPDLLRMLLEYYEKNNMQGDSNSLKYKEAKYKLQQWLGEQVDDSRPSKEILKVLKKYMPQEDSSTDQDASSLENSVDFDSKEMQQELEEIRTANAILSQRLINRPI
;
A
#
# COMPACT_ATOMS: atom_id res chain seq x y z
N MET A 1 -10.74 -31.09 -8.34
CA MET A 1 -9.73 -30.03 -8.57
C MET A 1 -10.29 -28.76 -7.97
N ARG A 2 -9.53 -28.04 -7.13
CA ARG A 2 -9.86 -26.63 -6.86
C ARG A 2 -9.42 -25.85 -8.09
N VAL A 3 -10.35 -25.11 -8.69
CA VAL A 3 -10.02 -24.15 -9.75
C VAL A 3 -9.10 -23.09 -9.13
N ASN A 4 -8.01 -22.78 -9.81
CA ASN A 4 -7.05 -21.77 -9.35
C ASN A 4 -7.37 -20.45 -10.06
N TYR A 5 -8.38 -19.74 -9.55
CA TYR A 5 -8.86 -18.48 -10.11
C TYR A 5 -7.76 -17.42 -10.20
N TRP A 6 -6.71 -17.51 -9.38
CA TRP A 6 -5.54 -16.63 -9.49
C TRP A 6 -4.79 -16.80 -10.82
N MET A 7 -4.62 -18.04 -11.29
CA MET A 7 -3.99 -18.31 -12.58
C MET A 7 -4.89 -17.91 -13.74
N GLU A 8 -6.20 -18.07 -13.61
CA GLU A 8 -7.18 -17.62 -14.61
C GLU A 8 -7.16 -16.10 -14.74
N LEU A 9 -7.19 -15.38 -13.60
CA LEU A 9 -7.06 -13.93 -13.57
C LEU A 9 -5.73 -13.47 -14.18
N LEU A 10 -4.61 -14.11 -13.83
CA LEU A 10 -3.31 -13.78 -14.41
C LEU A 10 -3.32 -14.00 -15.93
N SER A 11 -3.85 -15.13 -16.42
CA SER A 11 -3.94 -15.41 -17.87
C SER A 11 -4.78 -14.35 -18.58
N ALA A 12 -5.96 -14.03 -18.04
CA ALA A 12 -6.83 -13.00 -18.60
C ALA A 12 -6.14 -11.64 -18.64
N CYS A 13 -5.42 -11.25 -17.57
CA CYS A 13 -4.64 -10.02 -17.57
C CYS A 13 -3.49 -10.05 -18.60
N MET A 14 -2.84 -11.19 -18.80
CA MET A 14 -1.79 -11.37 -19.81
C MET A 14 -2.33 -11.29 -21.24
N GLU A 15 -3.55 -11.75 -21.46
CA GLU A 15 -4.25 -11.73 -22.73
C GLU A 15 -4.98 -10.40 -22.98
N ASN A 16 -4.95 -9.49 -22.01
CA ASN A 16 -5.66 -8.21 -22.04
C ASN A 16 -7.19 -8.40 -22.13
N ASP A 17 -7.70 -9.52 -21.62
CA ASP A 17 -9.11 -9.87 -21.60
C ASP A 17 -9.76 -9.38 -20.32
N ILE A 18 -10.51 -8.28 -20.44
CA ILE A 18 -11.21 -7.65 -19.34
C ILE A 18 -12.44 -8.44 -18.89
N VAL A 19 -13.04 -9.23 -19.79
CA VAL A 19 -14.25 -10.03 -19.49
C VAL A 19 -13.84 -11.23 -18.67
N ASP A 20 -12.82 -11.97 -19.12
CA ASP A 20 -12.32 -13.14 -18.41
C ASP A 20 -11.70 -12.77 -17.05
N ALA A 21 -11.05 -11.60 -16.96
CA ALA A 21 -10.53 -11.09 -15.70
C ALA A 21 -11.68 -10.79 -14.70
N ALA A 22 -12.77 -10.19 -15.19
CA ALA A 22 -13.95 -9.94 -14.38
C ALA A 22 -14.61 -11.25 -13.93
N ASP A 23 -14.73 -12.22 -14.84
CA ASP A 23 -15.31 -13.54 -14.53
C ASP A 23 -14.49 -14.29 -13.47
N ALA A 24 -13.16 -14.24 -13.54
CA ALA A 24 -12.28 -14.82 -12.52
C ALA A 24 -12.47 -14.15 -11.14
N MET A 25 -12.54 -12.81 -11.09
CA MET A 25 -12.79 -12.07 -9.85
C MET A 25 -14.20 -12.27 -9.29
N ASN A 26 -15.18 -12.51 -10.15
CA ASN A 26 -16.56 -12.82 -9.75
C ASN A 26 -16.70 -14.26 -9.24
N ALA A 27 -15.94 -15.19 -9.81
CA ALA A 27 -15.93 -16.59 -9.40
C ALA A 27 -15.26 -16.80 -8.04
N ASP A 28 -14.24 -15.99 -7.71
CA ASP A 28 -13.65 -15.94 -6.37
C ASP A 28 -13.49 -14.49 -5.85
N PRO A 29 -14.46 -13.99 -5.06
CA PRO A 29 -14.41 -12.64 -4.50
C PRO A 29 -13.36 -12.46 -3.40
N ASN A 30 -12.62 -13.51 -3.04
CA ASN A 30 -11.49 -13.44 -2.12
C ASN A 30 -10.16 -13.65 -2.82
N ILE A 31 -10.11 -13.55 -4.16
CA ILE A 31 -8.88 -13.67 -4.92
C ILE A 31 -7.85 -12.65 -4.40
N ASP A 32 -6.67 -13.14 -4.04
CA ASP A 32 -5.58 -12.30 -3.55
C ASP A 32 -4.81 -11.68 -4.72
N ILE A 33 -5.27 -10.51 -5.15
CA ILE A 33 -4.59 -9.73 -6.19
C ILE A 33 -3.31 -9.05 -5.70
N SER A 34 -2.99 -9.15 -4.39
CA SER A 34 -1.71 -8.69 -3.84
C SER A 34 -0.60 -9.74 -3.89
N PHE A 35 -0.90 -10.95 -4.35
CA PHE A 35 0.06 -12.02 -4.50
C PHE A 35 1.33 -11.56 -5.25
N GLN A 36 2.49 -12.00 -4.78
CA GLN A 36 3.80 -11.57 -5.29
C GLN A 36 3.96 -10.05 -5.33
N ASN A 37 3.62 -9.37 -4.23
CA ASN A 37 3.76 -7.91 -4.08
C ASN A 37 3.04 -7.13 -5.19
N GLY A 38 1.83 -7.56 -5.55
CA GLY A 38 1.03 -6.90 -6.57
C GLY A 38 1.62 -7.01 -7.99
N ALA A 39 2.27 -8.12 -8.33
CA ALA A 39 2.86 -8.37 -9.66
C ALA A 39 1.87 -8.15 -10.81
N ILE A 40 0.58 -8.39 -10.57
CA ILE A 40 -0.47 -8.16 -11.57
C ILE A 40 -0.63 -6.68 -11.93
N PHE A 41 -0.47 -5.77 -10.96
CA PHE A 41 -0.48 -4.34 -11.21
C PHE A 41 0.71 -3.94 -12.10
N TRP A 42 1.90 -4.50 -11.84
CA TRP A 42 3.10 -4.20 -12.62
C TRP A 42 2.89 -4.56 -14.08
N PHE A 43 2.35 -5.77 -14.31
CA PHE A 43 2.08 -6.26 -15.65
C PHE A 43 1.14 -5.31 -16.41
N ILE A 44 0.03 -4.93 -15.80
CA ILE A 44 -0.97 -4.09 -16.45
C ILE A 44 -0.46 -2.67 -16.71
N ILE A 45 0.28 -2.09 -15.77
CA ILE A 45 0.91 -0.78 -15.93
C ILE A 45 1.91 -0.81 -17.10
N LYS A 46 2.77 -1.83 -17.16
CA LYS A 46 3.75 -2.03 -18.25
C LYS A 46 3.08 -2.21 -19.61
N HIS A 47 1.97 -2.91 -19.66
CA HIS A 47 1.20 -3.15 -20.90
C HIS A 47 0.23 -2.01 -21.24
N ASN A 48 0.17 -0.95 -20.44
CA ASN A 48 -0.63 0.25 -20.66
C ASN A 48 -2.13 -0.03 -20.89
N ASN A 49 -2.72 -0.93 -20.09
CA ASN A 49 -4.18 -1.13 -20.09
C ASN A 49 -4.86 -0.39 -18.92
N PRO A 50 -5.43 0.81 -19.15
CA PRO A 50 -6.05 1.60 -18.09
C PRO A 50 -7.39 1.04 -17.61
N ASP A 51 -8.13 0.30 -18.45
CA ASP A 51 -9.44 -0.22 -18.09
C ASP A 51 -9.31 -1.41 -17.15
N LEU A 52 -8.41 -2.33 -17.47
CA LEU A 52 -8.08 -3.46 -16.61
C LEU A 52 -7.42 -3.00 -15.29
N LEU A 53 -6.56 -1.97 -15.35
CA LEU A 53 -5.99 -1.36 -14.16
C LEU A 53 -7.07 -0.80 -13.24
N ARG A 54 -8.04 -0.06 -13.80
CA ARG A 54 -9.15 0.51 -13.05
C ARG A 54 -9.96 -0.59 -12.36
N MET A 55 -10.29 -1.64 -13.10
CA MET A 55 -11.03 -2.79 -12.57
C MET A 55 -10.32 -3.43 -11.38
N LEU A 56 -9.01 -3.69 -11.47
CA LEU A 56 -8.26 -4.27 -10.37
C LEU A 56 -8.16 -3.34 -9.15
N LEU A 57 -8.02 -2.04 -9.37
CA LEU A 57 -7.96 -1.06 -8.28
C LEU A 57 -9.30 -0.95 -7.56
N GLU A 58 -10.41 -0.94 -8.30
CA GLU A 58 -11.77 -0.97 -7.74
C GLU A 58 -12.02 -2.26 -6.95
N TYR A 59 -11.56 -3.40 -7.47
CA TYR A 59 -11.61 -4.67 -6.76
C TYR A 59 -10.77 -4.64 -5.47
N TYR A 60 -9.56 -4.09 -5.51
CA TYR A 60 -8.71 -3.95 -4.33
C TYR A 60 -9.38 -3.09 -3.25
N GLU A 61 -9.88 -1.91 -3.64
CA GLU A 61 -10.53 -0.96 -2.75
C GLU A 61 -11.76 -1.62 -2.09
N LYS A 62 -12.60 -2.29 -2.90
CA LYS A 62 -13.78 -3.00 -2.42
C LYS A 62 -13.46 -4.08 -1.39
N ASN A 63 -12.35 -4.82 -1.52
CA ASN A 63 -12.08 -5.97 -0.66
C ASN A 63 -11.13 -5.67 0.52
N ASN A 64 -10.24 -4.68 0.37
CA ASN A 64 -9.17 -4.40 1.35
C ASN A 64 -9.32 -3.04 2.04
N MET A 65 -9.98 -2.08 1.40
CA MET A 65 -10.09 -0.69 1.88
C MET A 65 -11.53 -0.35 2.32
N GLN A 66 -12.16 -1.26 3.05
CA GLN A 66 -13.51 -1.04 3.61
C GLN A 66 -13.46 -0.32 4.97
N GLY A 67 -14.49 0.48 5.25
CA GLY A 67 -14.70 1.12 6.56
C GLY A 67 -14.14 2.53 6.65
N ASP A 68 -13.83 2.97 7.87
CA ASP A 68 -13.30 4.32 8.13
C ASP A 68 -11.91 4.49 7.53
N SER A 69 -11.75 5.54 6.70
CA SER A 69 -10.48 5.92 6.09
C SER A 69 -9.38 6.29 7.10
N ASN A 70 -9.76 6.63 8.32
CA ASN A 70 -8.83 6.91 9.42
C ASN A 70 -8.39 5.66 10.19
N SER A 71 -9.05 4.53 9.98
CA SER A 71 -8.71 3.27 10.63
C SER A 71 -7.31 2.77 10.21
N LEU A 72 -6.62 2.10 11.13
CA LEU A 72 -5.31 1.51 10.87
C LEU A 72 -5.37 0.54 9.69
N LYS A 73 -6.39 -0.32 9.63
CA LYS A 73 -6.58 -1.31 8.55
C LYS A 73 -6.68 -0.64 7.18
N TYR A 74 -7.46 0.43 7.06
CA TYR A 74 -7.58 1.18 5.81
C TYR A 74 -6.24 1.83 5.41
N LYS A 75 -5.57 2.50 6.36
CA LYS A 75 -4.28 3.15 6.12
C LYS A 75 -3.20 2.16 5.70
N GLU A 76 -3.13 1.00 6.34
CA GLU A 76 -2.21 -0.08 5.97
C GLU A 76 -2.47 -0.63 4.56
N ALA A 77 -3.74 -0.88 4.20
CA ALA A 77 -4.10 -1.35 2.87
C ALA A 77 -3.75 -0.28 1.80
N LYS A 78 -4.09 0.98 2.06
CA LYS A 78 -3.73 2.10 1.17
C LYS A 78 -2.22 2.23 1.01
N TYR A 79 -1.47 2.15 2.11
CA TYR A 79 -0.02 2.25 2.10
C TYR A 79 0.62 1.12 1.28
N LYS A 80 0.18 -0.13 1.47
CA LYS A 80 0.67 -1.28 0.68
C LYS A 80 0.40 -1.11 -0.81
N LEU A 81 -0.82 -0.68 -1.16
CA LEU A 81 -1.16 -0.39 -2.55
C LEU A 81 -0.26 0.71 -3.13
N GLN A 82 -0.01 1.78 -2.38
CA GLN A 82 0.89 2.86 -2.79
C GLN A 82 2.31 2.38 -3.03
N GLN A 83 2.85 1.50 -2.17
CA GLN A 83 4.18 0.93 -2.35
C GLN A 83 4.27 0.15 -3.66
N TRP A 84 3.34 -0.77 -3.91
CA TRP A 84 3.35 -1.57 -5.15
C TRP A 84 3.23 -0.69 -6.38
N LEU A 85 2.29 0.26 -6.40
CA LEU A 85 2.09 1.12 -7.56
C LEU A 85 3.28 2.08 -7.77
N GLY A 86 3.88 2.60 -6.70
CA GLY A 86 5.02 3.52 -6.75
C GLY A 86 6.26 2.88 -7.38
N GLU A 87 6.66 1.72 -6.85
CA GLU A 87 7.80 0.93 -7.40
C GLU A 87 7.61 0.63 -8.89
N GLN A 88 6.37 0.35 -9.30
CA GLN A 88 6.07 -0.08 -10.66
C GLN A 88 6.02 1.09 -11.66
N VAL A 89 5.59 2.27 -11.23
CA VAL A 89 5.54 3.48 -12.09
C VAL A 89 6.94 3.91 -12.50
N ASP A 90 7.90 3.85 -11.58
CA ASP A 90 9.29 4.24 -11.81
C ASP A 90 9.95 3.35 -12.90
N ASP A 91 9.60 2.07 -12.93
CA ASP A 91 10.19 1.08 -13.85
C ASP A 91 9.53 1.00 -15.23
N SER A 92 8.28 1.45 -15.39
CA SER A 92 7.44 1.09 -16.55
C SER A 92 7.13 2.20 -17.55
N ARG A 93 7.52 3.45 -17.28
CA ARG A 93 7.17 4.65 -18.11
C ARG A 93 5.69 4.63 -18.56
N PRO A 94 4.74 4.62 -17.62
CA PRO A 94 3.33 4.48 -17.93
C PRO A 94 2.78 5.59 -18.82
N SER A 95 1.76 5.27 -19.60
CA SER A 95 1.03 6.23 -20.44
C SER A 95 0.32 7.28 -19.59
N LYS A 96 -0.06 8.39 -20.24
CA LYS A 96 -0.86 9.45 -19.59
C LYS A 96 -2.20 8.92 -19.05
N GLU A 97 -2.77 7.89 -19.67
CA GLU A 97 -4.04 7.30 -19.23
C GLU A 97 -3.87 6.46 -17.98
N ILE A 98 -2.80 5.66 -17.90
CA ILE A 98 -2.41 4.94 -16.69
C ILE A 98 -2.15 5.91 -15.55
N LEU A 99 -1.37 6.97 -15.78
CA LEU A 99 -1.10 8.00 -14.77
C LEU A 99 -2.37 8.69 -14.25
N LYS A 100 -3.37 8.93 -15.12
CA LYS A 100 -4.67 9.46 -14.70
C LYS A 100 -5.39 8.51 -13.76
N VAL A 101 -5.37 7.20 -14.03
CA VAL A 101 -5.99 6.18 -13.16
C VAL A 101 -5.26 6.11 -11.81
N LEU A 102 -3.92 6.13 -11.83
CA LEU A 102 -3.10 6.04 -10.62
C LEU A 102 -3.17 7.27 -9.71
N LYS A 103 -3.51 8.45 -10.26
CA LYS A 103 -3.52 9.72 -9.52
C LYS A 103 -4.33 9.66 -8.21
N LYS A 104 -5.46 8.93 -8.17
CA LYS A 104 -6.28 8.76 -6.96
C LYS A 104 -5.52 8.06 -5.81
N TYR A 105 -4.57 7.19 -6.15
CA TYR A 105 -3.91 6.29 -5.22
C TYR A 105 -2.52 6.77 -4.82
N MET A 106 -1.84 7.54 -5.67
CA MET A 106 -0.51 8.10 -5.37
C MET A 106 -0.57 9.12 -4.21
N PRO A 107 0.48 9.20 -3.37
CA PRO A 107 0.62 10.29 -2.41
C PRO A 107 0.47 11.62 -3.16
N GLN A 108 -0.52 12.43 -2.76
CA GLN A 108 -0.58 13.80 -3.23
C GLN A 108 0.40 14.58 -2.35
N GLU A 109 1.35 15.28 -2.96
CA GLU A 109 2.02 16.35 -2.24
C GLU A 109 0.94 17.38 -1.89
N ASP A 110 0.70 17.62 -0.61
CA ASP A 110 -0.24 18.62 -0.15
C ASP A 110 0.26 20.00 -0.62
N SER A 111 -0.20 20.45 -1.79
CA SER A 111 -0.05 21.82 -2.24
C SER A 111 -1.08 22.69 -1.49
N SER A 112 -0.83 22.92 -0.21
CA SER A 112 -1.31 24.11 0.51
C SER A 112 -0.06 24.89 0.87
N THR A 113 0.14 26.17 0.49
CA THR A 113 -0.84 27.25 0.54
C THR A 113 -0.32 28.44 -0.29
N ASP A 114 -1.26 29.28 -0.73
CA ASP A 114 -1.07 30.59 -1.35
C ASP A 114 -0.09 31.53 -0.62
N GLN A 115 0.37 32.52 -1.38
CA GLN A 115 1.10 33.71 -0.97
C GLN A 115 0.47 34.39 0.26
N ASP A 116 1.23 34.59 1.35
CA ASP A 116 1.32 35.91 1.99
C ASP A 116 2.53 36.02 2.94
N ALA A 117 3.03 37.24 3.05
CA ALA A 117 4.29 37.58 3.68
C ALA A 117 4.29 37.50 5.22
N SER A 118 5.46 37.20 5.78
CA SER A 118 5.94 37.65 7.09
C SER A 118 4.95 37.60 8.27
N SER A 119 4.97 36.52 9.05
CA SER A 119 4.97 36.54 10.53
C SER A 119 4.56 35.17 11.05
N LEU A 120 5.51 34.48 11.67
CA LEU A 120 5.41 33.77 12.96
C LEU A 120 6.43 32.62 12.95
N GLU A 121 7.57 32.90 13.58
CA GLU A 121 8.23 31.90 14.41
C GLU A 121 7.20 31.37 15.42
N ASN A 122 6.88 30.07 15.36
CA ASN A 122 6.93 29.13 16.48
C ASN A 122 5.98 27.93 16.29
N SER A 123 6.48 26.79 16.79
CA SER A 123 5.70 25.66 17.33
C SER A 123 5.10 24.65 16.33
N VAL A 124 5.91 23.65 15.96
CA VAL A 124 5.47 22.24 15.96
C VAL A 124 6.64 21.37 16.44
N ASP A 125 6.78 21.28 17.76
CA ASP A 125 7.71 20.40 18.48
C ASP A 125 6.83 19.52 19.38
N PHE A 126 6.12 18.56 18.77
CA PHE A 126 5.25 17.62 19.49
C PHE A 126 5.29 16.25 18.77
N ASP A 127 5.49 15.19 19.57
CA ASP A 127 5.51 13.74 19.26
C ASP A 127 6.78 13.00 18.86
N SER A 128 7.93 13.63 18.58
CA SER A 128 9.15 12.84 18.31
C SER A 128 9.96 12.47 19.57
N LYS A 129 9.82 13.21 20.68
CA LYS A 129 10.66 13.03 21.88
C LYS A 129 10.09 12.00 22.86
N GLU A 130 8.77 11.91 22.97
CA GLU A 130 8.09 10.98 23.87
C GLU A 130 8.29 9.51 23.43
N MET A 131 8.17 9.27 22.12
CA MET A 131 8.42 7.94 21.53
C MET A 131 9.88 7.49 21.65
N GLN A 132 10.84 8.44 21.59
CA GLN A 132 12.25 8.14 21.79
C GLN A 132 12.58 7.82 23.25
N GLN A 133 11.86 8.44 24.19
CA GLN A 133 12.05 8.17 25.62
C GLN A 133 11.51 6.78 26.01
N GLU A 134 10.33 6.39 25.52
CA GLU A 134 9.79 5.04 25.78
C GLU A 134 10.68 3.92 25.20
N LEU A 135 11.27 4.15 24.02
CA LEU A 135 12.20 3.19 23.39
C LEU A 135 13.48 2.98 24.20
N GLU A 136 14.03 4.03 24.80
CA GLU A 136 15.23 3.89 25.63
C GLU A 136 14.94 3.31 27.03
N GLU A 137 13.75 3.52 27.58
CA GLU A 137 13.32 2.86 28.81
C GLU A 137 13.18 1.34 28.63
N ILE A 138 12.60 0.89 27.51
CA ILE A 138 12.50 -0.53 27.15
C ILE A 138 13.90 -1.14 26.96
N ARG A 139 14.80 -0.43 26.27
CA ARG A 139 16.17 -0.89 26.05
C ARG A 139 16.93 -1.08 27.36
N THR A 140 16.77 -0.13 28.27
CA THR A 140 17.43 -0.16 29.59
C THR A 140 16.87 -1.29 30.46
N ALA A 141 15.54 -1.50 30.47
CA ALA A 141 14.91 -2.58 31.22
C ALA A 141 15.38 -3.97 30.76
N ASN A 142 15.50 -4.18 29.45
CA ASN A 142 15.99 -5.44 28.87
C ASN A 142 17.47 -5.71 29.19
N ALA A 143 18.31 -4.67 29.22
CA ALA A 143 19.70 -4.80 29.63
C ALA A 143 19.82 -5.25 31.09
N ILE A 144 19.02 -4.68 32.00
CA ILE A 144 19.00 -5.03 33.42
C ILE A 144 18.51 -6.47 33.64
N LEU A 145 17.46 -6.89 32.93
CA LEU A 145 16.95 -8.26 33.02
C LEU A 145 17.98 -9.28 32.54
N SER A 146 18.69 -8.96 31.45
CA SER A 146 19.75 -9.81 30.90
C SER A 146 20.90 -9.98 31.89
N GLN A 147 21.30 -8.90 32.58
CA GLN A 147 22.37 -8.96 33.59
C GLN A 147 21.95 -9.70 34.87
N ARG A 148 20.68 -9.60 35.28
CA ARG A 148 20.14 -10.34 36.43
C ARG A 148 19.99 -11.84 36.19
N LEU A 149 19.76 -12.26 34.95
CA LEU A 149 19.72 -13.68 34.57
C LEU A 149 21.12 -14.31 34.54
N ILE A 150 22.16 -13.52 34.27
CA ILE A 150 23.56 -13.97 34.26
C ILE A 150 24.14 -14.11 35.69
N ASN A 151 23.66 -13.32 36.65
CA ASN A 151 24.21 -13.28 38.02
C ASN A 151 23.37 -14.02 39.08
N ARG A 152 22.51 -14.99 38.71
CA ARG A 152 21.84 -15.83 39.72
C ARG A 152 22.87 -16.82 40.32
N PRO A 153 23.20 -16.73 41.62
CA PRO A 153 23.99 -17.77 42.26
C PRO A 153 23.15 -19.05 42.34
N ILE A 154 23.80 -20.19 42.08
CA ILE A 154 23.25 -21.54 42.25
C ILE A 154 23.02 -21.81 43.73
#